data_AF-A0A966LAA1-F1
#
_entry.id   AF-A0A966LAA1-F1
#
_cell.length_a   1.000
_cell.length_b   1.000
_cell.length_c   1.000
_cell.angle_alpha   90.00
_cell.angle_beta   90.00
_cell.angle_gamma   90.00
#
_symmetry.space_group_name_H-M   'P 1'
#
loop_
_entity.id
_entity.type
_entity.pdbx_description
1 polymer ?
#
loop_
_entity_poly.entity_id
_entity_poly.type
_entity_poly.pdbx_seq_one_letter_code
_entity_poly.pdbx_strand_id
1 'polypeptide(L)'
;MVNRTHSEKYGKSTLRWQVDKDGGYSGVVVADGKTSPVFHDENEQRLLARLRNEAGKLHPHYIGIEGAIDRFLEFMPDGFEGERSGQLEADYKRAAHRMLNTALLVEQAQNAEDPDAKRVRAAQVWINLLSPYESMHLKEALEGPSGADFLRGAAAFANGELDHGAAQMAAAIKAHGRLSWPTATYFPYLWNPEKHMFLKPVVTCDFAERIGHRFQHDYEAEVSSKVYESLLDLARFTLEKIRPLGARDFIDVQSFIWVVGAYADEHKLDPEEDSQA
;
A
#
# COMPACT_ATOMS: atom_id res chain seq x y z
N MET A 1 -42.97 -9.53 9.83
CA MET A 1 -41.59 -9.11 10.15
C MET A 1 -41.30 -7.87 9.32
N VAL A 2 -40.87 -6.77 9.95
CA VAL A 2 -40.51 -5.56 9.21
C VAL A 2 -39.22 -5.85 8.46
N ASN A 3 -39.26 -5.88 7.13
CA ASN A 3 -38.04 -5.94 6.31
C ASN A 3 -37.24 -4.67 6.60
N ARG A 4 -36.20 -4.81 7.43
CA ARG A 4 -35.34 -3.70 7.79
C ARG A 4 -34.31 -3.57 6.68
N THR A 5 -34.47 -2.54 5.84
CA THR A 5 -33.44 -2.19 4.86
C THR A 5 -32.26 -1.56 5.60
N HIS A 6 -31.09 -2.15 5.42
CA HIS A 6 -29.81 -1.64 5.88
C HIS A 6 -29.21 -0.73 4.81
N SER A 7 -28.45 0.29 5.25
CA SER A 7 -27.77 1.22 4.37
C SER A 7 -26.44 1.65 4.97
N GLU A 8 -25.39 1.65 4.16
CA GLU A 8 -24.04 2.04 4.55
C GLU A 8 -23.44 2.95 3.47
N LYS A 9 -22.79 4.05 3.87
CA LYS A 9 -21.99 4.85 2.94
C LYS A 9 -20.67 4.12 2.66
N TYR A 10 -20.28 4.06 1.39
CA TYR A 10 -19.05 3.42 0.95
C TYR A 10 -18.39 4.28 -0.13
N GLY A 11 -17.46 5.14 0.28
CA GLY A 11 -16.91 6.20 -0.58
C GLY A 11 -18.00 7.18 -1.04
N LYS A 12 -18.08 7.42 -2.35
CA LYS A 12 -19.15 8.22 -2.99
C LYS A 12 -20.44 7.42 -3.22
N SER A 13 -20.44 6.12 -2.95
CA SER A 13 -21.55 5.20 -3.16
C SER A 13 -22.32 4.95 -1.86
N THR A 14 -23.55 4.43 -2.00
CA THR A 14 -24.36 3.92 -0.89
C THR A 14 -24.70 2.46 -1.15
N LEU A 15 -24.31 1.56 -0.25
CA LEU A 15 -24.73 0.17 -0.27
C LEU A 15 -26.07 0.07 0.44
N ARG A 16 -27.05 -0.60 -0.17
CA ARG A 16 -28.36 -0.87 0.44
C ARG A 16 -28.65 -2.35 0.35
N TRP A 17 -29.00 -2.99 1.46
CA TRP A 17 -29.33 -4.41 1.48
C TRP A 17 -30.42 -4.73 2.50
N GLN A 18 -31.03 -5.89 2.38
CA GLN A 18 -32.11 -6.35 3.25
C GLN A 18 -32.14 -7.88 3.29
N VAL A 19 -32.84 -8.42 4.28
CA VAL A 19 -33.17 -9.85 4.34
C VAL A 19 -34.32 -10.14 3.37
N ASP A 20 -34.17 -11.21 2.58
CA ASP A 20 -35.19 -11.66 1.65
C ASP A 20 -36.28 -12.47 2.37
N LYS A 21 -37.50 -12.49 1.81
CA LYS A 21 -38.67 -13.13 2.45
C LYS A 21 -38.49 -14.64 2.64
N ASP A 22 -37.73 -15.28 1.75
CA ASP A 22 -37.50 -16.73 1.73
C ASP A 22 -36.19 -17.12 2.44
N GLY A 23 -35.57 -16.17 3.16
CA GLY A 23 -34.21 -16.30 3.70
C GLY A 23 -33.15 -15.76 2.73
N GLY A 24 -31.94 -15.53 3.24
CA GLY A 24 -30.86 -14.88 2.49
C GLY A 24 -31.00 -13.36 2.44
N TYR A 25 -30.19 -12.73 1.57
CA TYR A 25 -30.04 -11.29 1.50
C TYR A 25 -30.04 -10.80 0.05
N SER A 26 -30.65 -9.64 -0.18
CA SER A 26 -30.55 -8.90 -1.44
C SER A 26 -30.02 -7.49 -1.24
N GLY A 27 -29.30 -6.96 -2.22
CA GLY A 27 -28.77 -5.61 -2.14
C GLY A 27 -28.40 -4.97 -3.47
N VAL A 28 -28.21 -3.67 -3.43
CA VAL A 28 -27.83 -2.82 -4.56
C VAL A 28 -26.77 -1.81 -4.14
N VAL A 29 -26.03 -1.33 -5.13
CA VAL A 29 -25.17 -0.16 -5.01
C VAL A 29 -25.84 1.02 -5.67
N VAL A 30 -25.85 2.17 -4.98
CA VAL A 30 -26.32 3.44 -5.53
C VAL A 30 -25.14 4.41 -5.62
N ALA A 31 -24.82 4.89 -6.82
CA ALA A 31 -23.74 5.86 -7.07
C ALA A 31 -24.14 6.81 -8.21
N ASP A 32 -23.91 8.11 -8.06
CA ASP A 32 -24.15 9.13 -9.08
C ASP A 32 -25.52 9.03 -9.78
N GLY A 33 -26.57 8.76 -9.01
CA GLY A 33 -27.95 8.62 -9.51
C GLY A 33 -28.24 7.32 -10.27
N LYS A 34 -27.25 6.42 -10.40
CA LYS A 34 -27.39 5.07 -10.97
C LYS A 34 -27.49 4.03 -9.86
N THR A 35 -28.27 2.99 -10.12
CA THR A 35 -28.40 1.83 -9.24
C THR A 35 -27.89 0.59 -9.97
N SER A 36 -27.08 -0.21 -9.31
CA SER A 36 -26.65 -1.51 -9.84
C SER A 36 -27.85 -2.46 -10.00
N PRO A 37 -27.70 -3.58 -10.74
CA PRO A 37 -28.60 -4.71 -10.59
C PRO A 37 -28.72 -5.16 -9.13
N VAL A 38 -29.82 -5.84 -8.80
CA VAL A 38 -30.00 -6.48 -7.50
C VAL A 38 -29.11 -7.72 -7.43
N PHE A 39 -28.33 -7.81 -6.37
CA PHE A 39 -27.49 -8.96 -6.06
C PHE A 39 -28.10 -9.74 -4.91
N HIS A 40 -28.00 -11.07 -4.96
CA HIS A 40 -28.50 -11.99 -3.93
C HIS A 40 -27.35 -12.84 -3.40
N ASP A 41 -27.36 -13.12 -2.09
CA ASP A 41 -26.49 -14.11 -1.44
C ASP A 41 -27.18 -14.65 -0.18
N GLU A 42 -26.93 -15.90 0.17
CA GLU A 42 -27.42 -16.51 1.42
C GLU A 42 -26.67 -15.98 2.66
N ASN A 43 -25.48 -15.42 2.48
CA ASN A 43 -24.62 -14.89 3.55
C ASN A 43 -24.44 -13.37 3.42
N GLU A 44 -24.78 -12.64 4.48
CA GLU A 44 -24.72 -11.18 4.53
C GLU A 44 -23.31 -10.63 4.24
N GLN A 45 -22.27 -11.24 4.81
CA GLN A 45 -20.90 -10.78 4.64
C GLN A 45 -20.42 -10.97 3.20
N ARG A 46 -20.82 -12.06 2.53
CA ARG A 46 -20.52 -12.27 1.10
C ARG A 46 -21.29 -11.30 0.23
N LEU A 47 -22.56 -11.03 0.52
CA LEU A 47 -23.31 -9.97 -0.17
C LEU A 47 -22.61 -8.62 -0.01
N LEU A 48 -22.26 -8.24 1.22
CA LEU A 48 -21.58 -6.97 1.49
C LEU A 48 -20.23 -6.87 0.76
N ALA A 49 -19.44 -7.94 0.75
CA ALA A 49 -18.20 -7.99 -0.04
C ALA A 49 -18.48 -7.77 -1.54
N ARG A 50 -19.53 -8.38 -2.09
CA ARG A 50 -19.95 -8.18 -3.47
C ARG A 50 -20.40 -6.75 -3.74
N LEU A 51 -21.26 -6.17 -2.90
CA LEU A 51 -21.73 -4.79 -3.05
C LEU A 51 -20.57 -3.78 -3.01
N ARG A 52 -19.59 -4.01 -2.12
CA ARG A 52 -18.37 -3.20 -2.05
C ARG A 52 -17.55 -3.28 -3.34
N ASN A 53 -17.37 -4.49 -3.89
CA ASN A 53 -16.69 -4.67 -5.17
C ASN A 53 -17.42 -3.96 -6.33
N GLU A 54 -18.74 -4.06 -6.38
CA GLU A 54 -19.56 -3.41 -7.42
C GLU A 54 -19.57 -1.88 -7.28
N ALA A 55 -19.45 -1.35 -6.07
CA ALA A 55 -19.28 0.09 -5.86
C ALA A 55 -17.97 0.62 -6.42
N GLY A 56 -16.87 -0.14 -6.33
CA GLY A 56 -15.61 0.22 -6.98
C GLY A 56 -15.74 0.31 -8.51
N LYS A 57 -16.53 -0.59 -9.13
CA LYS A 57 -16.74 -0.63 -10.59
C LYS A 57 -17.49 0.58 -11.15
N LEU A 58 -18.25 1.27 -10.31
CA LEU A 58 -19.01 2.45 -10.72
C LEU A 58 -18.17 3.73 -10.73
N HIS A 59 -16.92 3.68 -10.27
CA HIS A 59 -16.05 4.86 -10.27
C HIS A 59 -15.63 5.28 -11.69
N PRO A 60 -15.60 6.58 -12.05
CA PRO A 60 -15.24 7.04 -13.40
C PRO A 60 -13.85 6.62 -13.89
N HIS A 61 -12.92 6.38 -12.97
CA HIS A 61 -11.56 5.91 -13.28
C HIS A 61 -11.41 4.39 -13.15
N TYR A 62 -12.49 3.64 -12.97
CA TYR A 62 -12.43 2.19 -12.90
C TYR A 62 -11.99 1.60 -14.24
N ILE A 63 -10.86 0.88 -14.22
CA ILE A 63 -10.32 0.12 -15.36
C ILE A 63 -10.24 -1.37 -15.06
N GLY A 64 -10.40 -1.76 -13.79
CA GLY A 64 -10.21 -3.15 -13.35
C GLY A 64 -8.75 -3.58 -13.40
N ILE A 65 -8.46 -4.80 -12.91
CA ILE A 65 -7.08 -5.30 -12.88
C ILE A 65 -6.53 -5.58 -14.29
N GLU A 66 -7.37 -6.08 -15.21
CA GLU A 66 -6.94 -6.32 -16.60
C GLU A 66 -6.61 -5.00 -17.30
N GLY A 67 -7.44 -3.95 -17.14
CA GLY A 67 -7.13 -2.63 -17.70
C GLY A 67 -5.89 -1.99 -17.06
N ALA A 68 -5.60 -2.29 -15.80
CA ALA A 68 -4.35 -1.87 -15.17
C ALA A 68 -3.13 -2.62 -15.75
N ILE A 69 -3.28 -3.92 -16.08
CA ILE A 69 -2.25 -4.71 -16.76
C ILE A 69 -2.02 -4.18 -18.18
N ASP A 70 -3.07 -3.96 -18.96
CA ASP A 70 -2.99 -3.41 -20.31
C ASP A 70 -2.23 -2.07 -20.29
N ARG A 71 -2.62 -1.18 -19.38
CA ARG A 71 -1.95 0.11 -19.17
C ARG A 71 -0.48 -0.05 -18.79
N PHE A 72 -0.15 -1.00 -17.89
CA PHE A 72 1.23 -1.26 -17.53
C PHE A 72 2.05 -1.72 -18.74
N LEU A 73 1.49 -2.60 -19.58
CA LEU A 73 2.14 -3.13 -20.78
C LEU A 73 2.31 -2.08 -21.88
N GLU A 74 1.49 -1.02 -21.92
CA GLU A 74 1.73 0.12 -22.83
C GLU A 74 3.09 0.79 -22.56
N PHE A 75 3.46 0.93 -21.28
CA PHE A 75 4.75 1.50 -20.88
C PHE A 75 5.87 0.44 -20.80
N MET A 76 5.53 -0.78 -20.40
CA MET A 76 6.42 -1.92 -20.20
C MET A 76 5.99 -3.15 -21.04
N PRO A 77 6.17 -3.14 -22.38
CA PRO A 77 5.66 -4.19 -23.27
C PRO A 77 6.15 -5.61 -22.95
N ASP A 78 7.35 -5.73 -22.40
CA ASP A 78 7.98 -7.00 -22.03
C ASP A 78 7.77 -7.34 -20.54
N GLY A 79 6.82 -6.68 -19.87
CA GLY A 79 6.54 -6.88 -18.45
C GLY A 79 7.71 -6.48 -17.54
N PHE A 80 7.94 -7.27 -16.50
CA PHE A 80 9.03 -7.06 -15.53
C PHE A 80 10.39 -7.64 -15.97
N GLU A 81 10.41 -8.37 -17.07
CA GLU A 81 11.63 -9.01 -17.60
C GLU A 81 12.33 -8.14 -18.65
N GLY A 82 11.67 -7.09 -19.17
CA GLY A 82 12.21 -6.19 -20.17
C GLY A 82 13.30 -5.22 -19.68
N GLU A 83 14.20 -4.83 -20.59
CA GLU A 83 15.32 -3.92 -20.34
C GLU A 83 14.92 -2.43 -20.12
N ARG A 84 13.62 -2.10 -20.08
CA ARG A 84 13.14 -0.72 -19.91
C ARG A 84 13.26 -0.23 -18.46
N SER A 85 13.02 1.06 -18.26
CA SER A 85 13.05 1.81 -16.98
C SER A 85 12.45 1.10 -15.75
N GLY A 86 11.51 0.16 -15.93
CA GLY A 86 10.98 -0.65 -14.83
C GLY A 86 12.04 -1.53 -14.16
N GLN A 87 13.02 -2.04 -14.92
CA GLN A 87 14.14 -2.79 -14.38
C GLN A 87 15.07 -1.88 -13.57
N LEU A 88 15.37 -0.68 -14.07
CA LEU A 88 16.11 0.35 -13.32
C LEU A 88 15.43 0.72 -12.00
N GLU A 89 14.09 0.90 -12.03
CA GLU A 89 13.31 1.25 -10.84
C GLU A 89 13.33 0.13 -9.78
N ALA A 90 13.18 -1.11 -10.23
CA ALA A 90 13.14 -2.26 -9.35
C ALA A 90 14.55 -2.64 -8.83
N ASP A 91 15.60 -2.33 -9.58
CA ASP A 91 16.99 -2.62 -9.23
C ASP A 91 17.52 -1.73 -8.10
N TYR A 92 17.23 -0.41 -8.12
CA TYR A 92 17.69 0.47 -7.03
C TYR A 92 17.00 0.12 -5.70
N LYS A 93 15.72 -0.28 -5.73
CA LYS A 93 14.98 -0.75 -4.54
C LYS A 93 15.59 -2.05 -3.99
N ARG A 94 15.96 -2.98 -4.87
CA ARG A 94 16.65 -4.21 -4.48
C ARG A 94 18.06 -3.94 -3.97
N ALA A 95 18.76 -2.95 -4.52
CA ALA A 95 20.04 -2.50 -3.99
C ALA A 95 19.87 -1.95 -2.56
N ALA A 96 18.87 -1.10 -2.31
CA ALA A 96 18.57 -0.60 -0.96
C ALA A 96 18.19 -1.72 0.01
N HIS A 97 17.39 -2.71 -0.41
CA HIS A 97 17.12 -3.92 0.37
C HIS A 97 18.41 -4.65 0.77
N ARG A 98 19.33 -4.87 -0.18
CA ARG A 98 20.63 -5.50 0.10
C ARG A 98 21.49 -4.66 1.05
N MET A 99 21.52 -3.33 0.84
CA MET A 99 22.27 -2.41 1.69
C MET A 99 21.73 -2.37 3.12
N LEU A 100 20.41 -2.38 3.30
CA LEU A 100 19.80 -2.43 4.61
C LEU A 100 20.14 -3.74 5.32
N ASN A 101 19.96 -4.88 4.66
CA ASN A 101 20.29 -6.19 5.24
C ASN A 101 21.80 -6.37 5.50
N THR A 102 22.66 -5.63 4.80
CA THR A 102 24.10 -5.58 5.09
C THR A 102 24.39 -4.71 6.32
N ALA A 103 23.68 -3.59 6.49
CA ALA A 103 23.86 -2.69 7.61
C ALA A 103 23.27 -3.26 8.91
N LEU A 104 22.04 -3.76 8.85
CA LEU A 104 21.30 -4.27 9.99
C LEU A 104 20.19 -5.23 9.53
N LEU A 105 20.29 -6.50 9.89
CA LEU A 105 19.24 -7.49 9.68
C LEU A 105 18.05 -7.22 10.62
N VAL A 106 16.84 -7.66 10.23
CA VAL A 106 15.63 -7.46 11.04
C VAL A 106 15.74 -8.14 12.42
N GLU A 107 16.39 -9.31 12.49
CA GLU A 107 16.62 -10.04 13.76
C GLU A 107 17.58 -9.28 14.69
N GLN A 108 18.56 -8.59 14.11
CA GLN A 108 19.46 -7.71 14.88
C GLN A 108 18.72 -6.45 15.33
N ALA A 109 17.87 -5.90 14.47
CA ALA A 109 17.13 -4.68 14.74
C ALA A 109 16.16 -4.81 15.94
N GLN A 110 15.71 -6.02 16.30
CA GLN A 110 14.90 -6.27 17.51
C GLN A 110 15.62 -5.83 18.80
N ASN A 111 16.95 -5.87 18.80
CA ASN A 111 17.80 -5.46 19.92
C ASN A 111 18.72 -4.30 19.53
N ALA A 112 18.30 -3.46 18.57
CA ALA A 112 19.13 -2.36 18.07
C ALA A 112 19.58 -1.42 19.20
N GLU A 113 20.84 -1.00 19.11
CA GLU A 113 21.46 0.02 19.95
C GLU A 113 21.82 1.27 19.13
N ASP A 114 22.23 2.36 19.79
CA ASP A 114 22.58 3.63 19.12
C ASP A 114 23.60 3.48 17.97
N PRO A 115 24.63 2.62 18.06
CA PRO A 115 25.54 2.40 16.93
C PRO A 115 24.85 1.81 15.69
N ASP A 116 23.80 1.00 15.86
CA ASP A 116 23.05 0.42 14.74
C ASP A 116 22.23 1.49 14.03
N ALA A 117 21.59 2.39 14.78
CA ALA A 117 20.86 3.53 14.22
C ALA A 117 21.77 4.42 13.35
N LYS A 118 22.98 4.73 13.85
CA LYS A 118 23.99 5.49 13.11
C LYS A 118 24.48 4.74 11.85
N ARG A 119 24.61 3.41 11.93
CA ARG A 119 25.03 2.58 10.80
C ARG A 119 23.97 2.56 9.70
N VAL A 120 22.69 2.34 10.05
CA VAL A 120 21.57 2.41 9.09
C VAL A 120 21.47 3.82 8.51
N ARG A 121 21.64 4.85 9.33
CA ARG A 121 21.65 6.25 8.89
C ARG A 121 22.71 6.55 7.84
N ALA A 122 23.91 5.99 7.99
CA ALA A 122 25.03 6.16 7.05
C ALA A 122 24.95 5.24 5.82
N ALA A 123 24.07 4.24 5.81
CA ALA A 123 23.95 3.29 4.72
C ALA A 123 23.29 3.91 3.47
N GLN A 124 23.57 3.33 2.30
CA GLN A 124 22.95 3.68 1.01
C GLN A 124 21.56 3.05 0.88
N VAL A 125 20.70 3.36 1.85
CA VAL A 125 19.33 2.83 1.94
C VAL A 125 18.28 3.92 1.71
N TRP A 126 18.69 5.15 1.44
CA TRP A 126 17.81 6.32 1.32
C TRP A 126 17.50 6.59 -0.14
N ILE A 127 16.43 5.97 -0.63
CA ILE A 127 16.04 6.00 -2.04
C ILE A 127 14.76 6.82 -2.25
N ASN A 128 14.46 7.14 -3.52
CA ASN A 128 13.27 7.91 -3.91
C ASN A 128 11.97 7.09 -3.75
N LEU A 129 11.58 6.87 -2.50
CA LEU A 129 10.30 6.29 -2.06
C LEU A 129 9.65 7.20 -1.02
N LEU A 130 10.46 7.72 -0.10
CA LEU A 130 10.09 8.75 0.87
C LEU A 130 10.15 10.12 0.20
N SER A 131 9.22 11.01 0.55
CA SER A 131 9.38 12.43 0.22
C SER A 131 10.64 13.01 0.91
N PRO A 132 11.19 14.14 0.42
CA PRO A 132 12.34 14.77 1.06
C PRO A 132 12.13 15.07 2.56
N TYR A 133 10.93 15.51 2.95
CA TYR A 133 10.56 15.77 4.34
C TYR A 133 10.50 14.49 5.19
N GLU A 134 9.92 13.41 4.66
CA GLU A 134 9.88 12.12 5.37
C GLU A 134 11.27 11.52 5.52
N SER A 135 12.11 11.61 4.48
CA SER A 135 13.50 11.18 4.54
C SER A 135 14.28 11.98 5.58
N MET A 136 14.11 13.30 5.62
CA MET A 136 14.76 14.18 6.59
C MET A 136 14.36 13.84 8.03
N HIS A 137 13.05 13.80 8.35
CA HIS A 137 12.61 13.50 9.72
C HIS A 137 13.03 12.10 10.18
N LEU A 138 13.00 11.11 9.28
CA LEU A 138 13.42 9.76 9.62
C LEU A 138 14.94 9.68 9.84
N LYS A 139 15.74 10.39 9.04
CA LYS A 139 17.19 10.52 9.24
C LYS A 139 17.52 11.18 10.57
N GLU A 140 16.87 12.29 10.91
CA GLU A 140 17.08 12.98 12.19
C GLU A 140 16.68 12.10 13.38
N ALA A 141 15.57 11.36 13.28
CA ALA A 141 15.14 10.43 14.33
C ALA A 141 16.19 9.33 14.58
N LEU A 142 16.83 8.82 13.53
CA LEU A 142 17.92 7.83 13.65
C LEU A 142 19.22 8.43 14.21
N GLU A 143 19.49 9.71 13.97
CA GLU A 143 20.64 10.41 14.55
C GLU A 143 20.43 10.78 16.02
N GLY A 144 19.17 10.96 16.41
CA GLY A 144 18.77 11.31 17.77
C GLY A 144 18.84 10.15 18.78
N PRO A 145 18.61 10.44 20.07
CA PRO A 145 18.71 9.45 21.16
C PRO A 145 17.64 8.35 21.10
N SER A 146 16.61 8.50 20.28
CA SER A 146 15.55 7.51 20.07
C SER A 146 15.72 6.71 18.78
N GLY A 147 16.85 6.84 18.08
CA GLY A 147 17.08 6.15 16.80
C GLY A 147 17.03 4.63 16.93
N ALA A 148 17.64 4.10 17.99
CA ALA A 148 17.58 2.66 18.30
C ALA A 148 16.14 2.21 18.61
N ASP A 149 15.37 3.04 19.34
CA ASP A 149 13.97 2.76 19.66
C ASP A 149 13.11 2.67 18.40
N PHE A 150 13.36 3.55 17.42
CA PHE A 150 12.67 3.52 16.12
C PHE A 150 12.95 2.21 15.38
N LEU A 151 14.21 1.78 15.31
CA LEU A 151 14.58 0.52 14.64
C LEU A 151 13.96 -0.71 15.31
N ARG A 152 13.95 -0.75 16.64
CA ARG A 152 13.26 -1.82 17.39
C ARG A 152 11.76 -1.83 17.11
N GLY A 153 11.12 -0.66 17.04
CA GLY A 153 9.70 -0.55 16.68
C GLY A 153 9.41 -1.01 15.25
N ALA A 154 10.28 -0.64 14.30
CA ALA A 154 10.18 -1.10 12.91
C ALA A 154 10.39 -2.62 12.80
N ALA A 155 11.31 -3.19 13.58
CA ALA A 155 11.54 -4.64 13.63
C ALA A 155 10.35 -5.39 14.25
N ALA A 156 9.75 -4.87 15.33
CA ALA A 156 8.53 -5.42 15.91
C ALA A 156 7.37 -5.41 14.89
N PHE A 157 7.20 -4.30 14.16
CA PHE A 157 6.24 -4.19 13.07
C PHE A 157 6.49 -5.23 11.97
N ALA A 158 7.75 -5.37 11.52
CA ALA A 158 8.12 -6.39 10.52
C ALA A 158 7.89 -7.83 10.99
N ASN A 159 7.99 -8.09 12.29
CA ASN A 159 7.73 -9.42 12.86
C ASN A 159 6.25 -9.70 13.17
N GLY A 160 5.35 -8.78 12.81
CA GLY A 160 3.90 -8.96 12.94
C GLY A 160 3.29 -8.32 14.19
N GLU A 161 4.09 -7.69 15.05
CA GLU A 161 3.61 -6.92 16.20
C GLU A 161 3.21 -5.50 15.76
N LEU A 162 2.31 -5.41 14.79
CA LEU A 162 2.03 -4.19 14.01
C LEU A 162 1.72 -2.96 14.88
N ASP A 163 0.71 -3.04 15.74
CA ASP A 163 0.29 -1.90 16.55
C ASP A 163 1.32 -1.53 17.63
N HIS A 164 2.01 -2.54 18.19
CA HIS A 164 3.10 -2.31 19.15
C HIS A 164 4.29 -1.60 18.50
N GLY A 165 4.75 -2.10 17.35
CA GLY A 165 5.83 -1.51 16.58
C GLY A 165 5.49 -0.11 16.09
N ALA A 166 4.25 0.11 15.63
CA ALA A 166 3.74 1.43 15.24
C ALA A 166 3.76 2.43 16.41
N ALA A 167 3.27 2.04 17.58
CA ALA A 167 3.30 2.90 18.77
C ALA A 167 4.73 3.26 19.19
N GLN A 168 5.65 2.30 19.12
CA GLN A 168 7.06 2.52 19.45
C GLN A 168 7.75 3.45 18.45
N MET A 169 7.56 3.24 17.14
CA MET A 169 8.08 4.15 16.11
C MET A 169 7.49 5.57 16.26
N ALA A 170 6.20 5.68 16.56
CA ALA A 170 5.53 6.97 16.78
C ALA A 170 6.10 7.72 17.98
N ALA A 171 6.43 7.02 19.07
CA ALA A 171 7.10 7.63 20.21
C ALA A 171 8.51 8.12 19.86
N ALA A 172 9.27 7.31 19.11
CA ALA A 172 10.66 7.61 18.74
C ALA A 172 10.80 8.80 17.77
N ILE A 173 9.91 8.93 16.79
CA ILE A 173 9.97 10.02 15.80
C ILE A 173 9.33 11.33 16.30
N LYS A 174 8.61 11.32 17.42
CA LYS A 174 7.76 12.43 17.90
C LYS A 174 8.45 13.79 17.97
N ALA A 175 9.74 13.83 18.29
CA ALA A 175 10.52 15.06 18.38
C ALA A 175 10.83 15.69 17.00
N HIS A 176 10.81 14.88 15.94
CA HIS A 176 11.16 15.26 14.57
C HIS A 176 9.94 15.30 13.64
N GLY A 177 8.82 14.69 14.05
CA GLY A 177 7.59 14.69 13.26
C GLY A 177 6.55 13.71 13.79
N ARG A 178 5.55 13.44 12.97
CA ARG A 178 4.54 12.39 13.23
C ARG A 178 4.87 11.17 12.35
N LEU A 179 4.66 9.97 12.90
CA LEU A 179 4.74 8.74 12.10
C LEU A 179 3.71 8.78 10.97
N SER A 180 4.19 8.66 9.73
CA SER A 180 3.39 8.51 8.51
C SER A 180 3.46 7.07 8.00
N TRP A 181 2.49 6.68 7.17
CA TRP A 181 2.51 5.38 6.50
C TRP A 181 3.81 5.09 5.71
N PRO A 182 4.35 6.03 4.91
CA PRO A 182 5.65 5.83 4.28
C PRO A 182 6.76 5.53 5.28
N THR A 183 6.88 6.32 6.36
CA THR A 183 7.94 6.10 7.36
C THR A 183 7.75 4.80 8.17
N ALA A 184 6.52 4.41 8.48
CA ALA A 184 6.22 3.17 9.21
C ALA A 184 6.50 1.92 8.39
N THR A 185 6.30 1.98 7.07
CA THR A 185 6.43 0.81 6.18
C THR A 185 7.78 0.73 5.49
N TYR A 186 8.62 1.77 5.56
CA TYR A 186 9.89 1.86 4.85
C TYR A 186 10.87 0.73 5.17
N PHE A 187 11.26 0.58 6.44
CA PHE A 187 12.21 -0.46 6.84
C PHE A 187 11.60 -1.87 6.75
N PRO A 188 10.36 -2.13 7.21
CA PRO A 188 9.72 -3.44 6.99
C PRO A 188 9.73 -3.87 5.52
N TYR A 189 9.37 -2.98 4.60
CA TYR A 189 9.41 -3.22 3.15
C TYR A 189 10.82 -3.54 2.65
N LEU A 190 11.82 -2.75 3.05
CA LEU A 190 13.20 -2.98 2.64
C LEU A 190 13.84 -4.19 3.31
N TRP A 191 13.42 -4.62 4.50
CA TRP A 191 13.92 -5.86 5.09
C TRP A 191 13.36 -7.10 4.40
N ASN A 192 12.06 -7.12 4.11
CA ASN A 192 11.41 -8.28 3.51
C ASN A 192 10.31 -7.88 2.50
N PRO A 193 10.69 -7.58 1.24
CA PRO A 193 9.75 -7.19 0.20
C PRO A 193 8.83 -8.34 -0.25
N GLU A 194 9.06 -9.58 0.17
CA GLU A 194 8.13 -10.68 -0.08
C GLU A 194 6.93 -10.66 0.88
N LYS A 195 7.07 -10.01 2.05
CA LYS A 195 6.06 -10.01 3.13
C LYS A 195 5.49 -8.64 3.42
N HIS A 196 6.24 -7.57 3.18
CA HIS A 196 5.86 -6.22 3.54
C HIS A 196 5.73 -5.34 2.32
N MET A 197 4.69 -4.51 2.30
CA MET A 197 4.39 -3.58 1.22
C MET A 197 4.67 -2.15 1.70
N PHE A 198 5.32 -1.35 0.86
CA PHE A 198 5.47 0.09 1.10
C PHE A 198 4.16 0.83 0.80
N LEU A 199 3.73 1.70 1.72
CA LEU A 199 2.52 2.49 1.54
C LEU A 199 2.82 3.95 1.20
N LYS A 200 2.59 4.33 -0.06
CA LYS A 200 2.48 5.72 -0.49
C LYS A 200 0.99 6.05 -0.67
N PRO A 201 0.35 6.77 0.27
CA PRO A 201 -1.12 6.83 0.36
C PRO A 201 -1.83 7.24 -0.93
N VAL A 202 -1.44 8.37 -1.53
CA VAL A 202 -2.16 8.95 -2.68
C VAL A 202 -2.22 7.97 -3.85
N VAL A 203 -1.07 7.47 -4.30
CA VAL A 203 -1.01 6.56 -5.46
C VAL A 203 -1.59 5.19 -5.15
N THR A 204 -1.49 4.72 -3.91
CA THR A 204 -2.04 3.40 -3.53
C THR A 204 -3.56 3.44 -3.44
N CYS A 205 -4.14 4.54 -2.94
CA CYS A 205 -5.59 4.74 -2.91
C CYS A 205 -6.15 4.92 -4.34
N ASP A 206 -5.50 5.73 -5.18
CA ASP A 206 -5.88 5.89 -6.59
C ASP A 206 -5.84 4.54 -7.33
N PHE A 207 -4.77 3.75 -7.16
CA PHE A 207 -4.70 2.42 -7.73
C PHE A 207 -5.82 1.50 -7.23
N ALA A 208 -6.04 1.44 -5.91
CA ALA A 208 -7.10 0.64 -5.33
C ALA A 208 -8.50 1.04 -5.87
N GLU A 209 -8.74 2.33 -6.07
CA GLU A 209 -9.96 2.84 -6.69
C GLU A 209 -10.12 2.37 -8.13
N ARG A 210 -9.07 2.50 -8.96
CA ARG A 210 -9.06 2.10 -10.37
C ARG A 210 -9.32 0.61 -10.60
N ILE A 211 -8.86 -0.24 -9.70
CA ILE A 211 -9.08 -1.68 -9.80
C ILE A 211 -10.31 -2.16 -8.99
N GLY A 212 -10.99 -1.26 -8.27
CA GLY A 212 -12.15 -1.56 -7.44
C GLY A 212 -11.83 -2.38 -6.19
N HIS A 213 -10.60 -2.26 -5.66
CA HIS A 213 -10.20 -2.91 -4.42
C HIS A 213 -10.68 -2.13 -3.19
N ARG A 214 -10.99 -2.85 -2.10
CA ARG A 214 -11.55 -2.24 -0.87
C ARG A 214 -10.61 -1.27 -0.14
N PHE A 215 -9.30 -1.36 -0.38
CA PHE A 215 -8.28 -0.58 0.33
C PHE A 215 -8.56 0.94 0.27
N GLN A 216 -9.11 1.44 -0.84
CA GLN A 216 -9.51 2.85 -0.97
C GLN A 216 -10.50 3.32 0.13
N HIS A 217 -11.29 2.39 0.69
CA HIS A 217 -12.28 2.65 1.73
C HIS A 217 -11.77 2.31 3.13
N ASP A 218 -10.82 1.38 3.22
CA ASP A 218 -10.20 0.98 4.48
C ASP A 218 -9.07 1.93 4.90
N TYR A 219 -8.54 2.74 3.97
CA TYR A 219 -7.43 3.65 4.25
C TYR A 219 -7.79 4.71 5.29
N GLU A 220 -6.95 4.79 6.32
CA GLU A 220 -6.96 5.84 7.33
C GLU A 220 -5.53 6.38 7.46
N ALA A 221 -5.35 7.68 7.71
CA ALA A 221 -4.01 8.29 7.80
C ALA A 221 -3.22 7.85 9.05
N GLU A 222 -3.91 7.35 10.07
CA GLU A 222 -3.30 6.83 11.28
C GLU A 222 -2.77 5.40 11.07
N VAL A 223 -1.53 5.16 11.49
CA VAL A 223 -0.88 3.86 11.35
C VAL A 223 -1.55 2.85 12.26
N SER A 224 -2.12 1.79 11.69
CA SER A 224 -2.82 0.72 12.43
C SER A 224 -2.77 -0.61 11.70
N SER A 225 -2.80 -1.71 12.45
CA SER A 225 -2.86 -3.08 11.92
C SER A 225 -3.94 -3.26 10.86
N LYS A 226 -5.16 -2.79 11.13
CA LYS A 226 -6.32 -2.86 10.22
C LYS A 226 -6.02 -2.32 8.82
N VAL A 227 -5.46 -1.12 8.71
CA VAL A 227 -5.15 -0.50 7.41
C VAL A 227 -4.00 -1.26 6.73
N TYR A 228 -2.99 -1.65 7.49
CA TYR A 228 -1.84 -2.37 6.94
C TYR A 228 -2.23 -3.76 6.41
N GLU A 229 -3.12 -4.47 7.10
CA GLU A 229 -3.65 -5.75 6.64
C GLU A 229 -4.44 -5.60 5.32
N SER A 230 -5.22 -4.53 5.17
CA SER A 230 -5.92 -4.22 3.91
C SER A 230 -4.95 -3.87 2.78
N LEU A 231 -3.84 -3.17 3.08
CA LEU A 231 -2.76 -2.93 2.13
C LEU A 231 -2.09 -4.25 1.69
N LEU A 232 -1.74 -5.12 2.64
CA LEU A 232 -1.10 -6.39 2.32
C LEU A 232 -2.04 -7.28 1.48
N ASP A 233 -3.35 -7.17 1.69
CA ASP A 233 -4.33 -7.84 0.84
C ASP A 233 -4.33 -7.32 -0.59
N LEU A 234 -4.34 -5.99 -0.77
CA LEU A 234 -4.19 -5.34 -2.07
C LEU A 234 -2.90 -5.79 -2.77
N ALA A 235 -1.78 -5.82 -2.04
CA ALA A 235 -0.48 -6.17 -2.57
C ALA A 235 -0.42 -7.64 -3.01
N ARG A 236 -0.95 -8.58 -2.20
CA ARG A 236 -1.03 -10.00 -2.56
C ARG A 236 -1.93 -10.24 -3.77
N PHE A 237 -3.12 -9.64 -3.78
CA PHE A 237 -4.05 -9.71 -4.91
C PHE A 237 -3.37 -9.22 -6.19
N THR A 238 -2.70 -8.07 -6.11
CA THR A 238 -2.01 -7.48 -7.26
C THR A 238 -0.88 -8.39 -7.73
N LEU A 239 0.00 -8.83 -6.82
CA LEU A 239 1.12 -9.72 -7.13
C LEU A 239 0.65 -10.98 -7.87
N GLU A 240 -0.38 -11.66 -7.36
CA GLU A 240 -0.95 -12.85 -8.01
C GLU A 240 -1.32 -12.58 -9.48
N LYS A 241 -1.90 -11.42 -9.77
CA LYS A 241 -2.36 -11.03 -11.11
C LYS A 241 -1.24 -10.64 -12.04
N ILE A 242 -0.16 -10.07 -11.52
CA ILE A 242 0.98 -9.61 -12.35
C ILE A 242 2.15 -10.59 -12.37
N ARG A 243 2.09 -11.70 -11.64
CA ARG A 243 3.07 -12.80 -11.71
C ARG A 243 3.30 -13.34 -13.12
N PRO A 244 2.27 -13.53 -13.97
CA PRO A 244 2.48 -13.94 -15.36
C PRO A 244 3.32 -12.97 -16.20
N LEU A 245 3.50 -11.72 -15.74
CA LEU A 245 4.33 -10.70 -16.36
C LEU A 245 5.78 -10.68 -15.84
N GLY A 246 6.15 -11.64 -14.98
CA GLY A 246 7.49 -11.76 -14.38
C GLY A 246 7.66 -11.14 -12.99
N ALA A 247 6.59 -10.64 -12.36
CA ALA A 247 6.67 -10.03 -11.03
C ALA A 247 7.07 -11.04 -9.94
N ARG A 248 8.01 -10.64 -9.08
CA ARG A 248 8.63 -11.51 -8.06
C ARG A 248 8.03 -11.28 -6.67
N ASP A 249 8.01 -10.03 -6.25
CA ASP A 249 7.78 -9.59 -4.86
C ASP A 249 7.01 -8.25 -4.83
N PHE A 250 6.89 -7.64 -3.65
CA PHE A 250 6.21 -6.36 -3.51
C PHE A 250 7.02 -5.16 -3.99
N ILE A 251 8.30 -5.32 -4.38
CA ILE A 251 9.02 -4.28 -5.14
C ILE A 251 8.42 -4.13 -6.54
N ASP A 252 8.10 -5.25 -7.17
CA ASP A 252 7.47 -5.24 -8.49
C ASP A 252 6.01 -4.76 -8.39
N VAL A 253 5.28 -5.11 -7.32
CA VAL A 253 3.95 -4.54 -7.05
C VAL A 253 4.00 -3.04 -6.86
N GLN A 254 4.94 -2.52 -6.07
CA GLN A 254 5.02 -1.08 -5.84
C GLN A 254 5.37 -0.32 -7.13
N SER A 255 6.21 -0.89 -7.98
CA SER A 255 6.54 -0.34 -9.31
C SER A 255 5.33 -0.41 -10.26
N PHE A 256 4.56 -1.51 -10.24
CA PHE A 256 3.31 -1.63 -10.99
C PHE A 256 2.30 -0.53 -10.62
N ILE A 257 2.05 -0.36 -9.32
CA ILE A 257 1.14 0.66 -8.79
C ILE A 257 1.59 2.05 -9.23
N TRP A 258 2.89 2.32 -9.16
CA TRP A 258 3.47 3.58 -9.61
C TRP A 258 3.24 3.81 -11.10
N VAL A 259 3.54 2.84 -11.97
CA VAL A 259 3.35 2.98 -13.42
C VAL A 259 1.87 3.21 -13.77
N VAL A 260 0.96 2.46 -13.15
CA VAL A 260 -0.48 2.57 -13.42
C VAL A 260 -1.05 3.91 -12.95
N GLY A 261 -0.62 4.40 -11.79
CA GLY A 261 -1.10 5.66 -11.19
C GLY A 261 -0.44 6.92 -11.74
N ALA A 262 0.89 6.94 -11.85
CA ALA A 262 1.68 8.14 -12.15
C ALA A 262 1.62 8.56 -13.62
N TYR A 263 1.58 7.61 -14.58
CA TYR A 263 1.53 7.93 -16.01
C TYR A 263 0.12 8.36 -16.50
N ALA A 264 -0.86 8.50 -15.61
CA ALA A 264 -2.19 9.02 -15.95
C ALA A 264 -2.20 10.53 -16.16
N ASP A 265 -1.24 11.23 -15.57
CA ASP A 265 -1.04 12.66 -15.73
C ASP A 265 0.05 12.90 -16.78
N GLU A 266 -0.25 12.65 -18.05
CA GLU A 266 0.55 13.25 -19.12
C GLU A 266 0.63 14.77 -18.85
N HIS A 267 1.82 15.22 -18.41
CA HIS A 267 2.25 16.60 -18.11
C HIS A 267 2.38 17.11 -16.66
N LYS A 268 2.55 16.28 -15.61
CA LYS A 268 3.07 16.79 -14.30
C LYS A 268 4.05 15.88 -13.55
N LEU A 269 4.99 15.26 -14.24
CA LEU A 269 6.24 14.83 -13.60
C LEU A 269 7.36 15.62 -14.25
N ASP A 270 7.93 16.53 -13.46
CA ASP A 270 9.09 17.32 -13.87
C ASP A 270 10.29 16.36 -14.02
N PRO A 271 10.87 16.21 -15.23
CA PRO A 271 11.99 15.28 -15.45
C PRO A 271 13.24 15.61 -14.64
N GLU A 272 13.31 16.79 -14.01
CA GLU A 272 14.47 17.23 -13.25
C GLU A 272 14.58 16.59 -11.86
N GLU A 273 13.51 16.07 -11.25
CA GLU A 273 13.58 15.39 -9.93
C GLU A 273 14.20 13.98 -9.99
N ASP A 274 14.14 13.29 -11.12
CA ASP A 274 14.71 11.93 -11.29
C ASP A 274 16.17 11.93 -11.82
N SER A 275 16.75 13.11 -12.05
CA SER A 275 18.10 13.25 -12.63
C SER A 275 19.24 13.37 -11.62
N GLN A 276 18.96 13.39 -10.31
CA GLN A 276 20.00 13.43 -9.28
C GLN A 276 20.10 12.08 -8.58
N ALA A 277 20.75 11.17 -9.31
CA ALA A 277 21.33 9.93 -8.80
C ALA A 277 22.40 10.16 -7.72
#